data_AF-A0A9D8LIV3-F1
#
_entry.id   AF-A0A9D8LIV3-F1
#
_cell.length_a   1.000
_cell.length_b   1.000
_cell.length_c   1.000
_cell.angle_alpha   90.00
_cell.angle_beta   90.00
_cell.angle_gamma   90.00
#
_symmetry.space_group_name_H-M   'P 1'
#
loop_
_entity.id
_entity.type
_entity.pdbx_description
1 polymer ?
#
loop_
_entity_poly.entity_id
_entity_poly.type
_entity_poly.pdbx_seq_one_letter_code
_entity_poly.pdbx_strand_id
1 'polypeptide(L)'
;MSETEVGRRDVAAGREKSQHLGLAGFWRERLDLALVAVALSGLAIGGVLWWHGAEAGWVWTLATLPVLAALLVQIVGSLRRGDVGLDIVAALWMSAALLFGEPLAGNVVALMYAGGQLLEAYAQGRARREMSALLGRVAFSAMRYRDGGLEEVATAELRQGD
;
A
#
# COMPACT_ATOMS: atom_id res chain seq x y z
N MET A 1 9.79 -28.86 34.23
CA MET A 1 9.59 -28.55 32.80
C MET A 1 9.35 -27.04 32.74
N SER A 2 10.37 -26.28 32.34
CA SER A 2 10.46 -24.83 32.58
C SER A 2 9.68 -24.01 31.55
N GLU A 3 8.90 -23.03 32.03
CA GLU A 3 8.09 -22.08 31.25
C GLU A 3 8.89 -21.26 30.21
N THR A 4 10.21 -21.34 30.23
CA THR A 4 11.14 -20.67 29.30
C THR A 4 11.16 -21.25 27.88
N GLU A 5 10.73 -22.50 27.66
CA GLU A 5 10.75 -23.12 26.32
C GLU A 5 9.49 -22.83 25.48
N VAL A 6 8.34 -22.58 26.12
CA VAL A 6 7.07 -22.35 25.42
C VAL A 6 7.08 -21.00 24.71
N GLY A 7 7.52 -19.92 25.39
CA GLY A 7 7.61 -18.59 24.80
C GLY A 7 8.59 -18.48 23.62
N ARG A 8 9.59 -19.38 23.52
CA ARG A 8 10.58 -19.34 22.44
C ARG A 8 10.06 -19.92 21.12
N ARG A 9 9.14 -20.89 21.18
CA ARG A 9 8.52 -21.52 20.01
C ARG A 9 7.49 -20.59 19.35
N ASP A 10 6.73 -19.84 20.15
CA ASP A 10 5.71 -18.92 19.65
C ASP A 10 6.33 -17.70 18.92
N VAL A 11 7.49 -17.23 19.40
CA VAL A 11 8.23 -16.12 18.76
C VAL A 11 8.92 -16.55 17.45
N ALA A 12 9.25 -17.83 17.30
CA ALA A 12 9.81 -18.37 16.05
C ALA A 12 8.71 -18.53 14.98
N ALA A 13 7.55 -19.06 15.35
CA ALA A 13 6.41 -19.22 14.45
C ALA A 13 5.83 -17.88 13.94
N GLY A 14 5.88 -16.81 14.77
CA GLY A 14 5.48 -15.45 14.36
C GLY A 14 6.43 -14.77 13.36
N ARG A 15 7.71 -15.18 13.31
CA ARG A 15 8.73 -14.62 12.40
C ARG A 15 8.64 -15.19 10.97
N GLU A 16 8.13 -16.40 10.82
CA GLU A 16 8.01 -17.05 9.50
C GLU A 16 6.79 -16.54 8.73
N LYS A 17 5.67 -16.29 9.42
CA LYS A 17 4.43 -15.76 8.82
C LYS A 17 4.55 -14.29 8.40
N SER A 18 5.43 -13.52 9.04
CA SER A 18 5.67 -12.10 8.72
C SER A 18 6.56 -11.88 7.48
N GLN A 19 7.40 -12.84 7.11
CA GLN A 19 8.24 -12.77 5.90
C GLN A 19 7.43 -12.91 4.60
N HIS A 20 6.37 -13.73 4.57
CA HIS A 20 5.51 -13.90 3.40
C HIS A 20 4.59 -12.70 3.12
N LEU A 21 4.21 -11.94 4.15
CA LEU A 21 3.38 -10.73 4.01
C LEU A 21 4.18 -9.50 3.56
N GLY A 22 5.47 -9.42 3.92
CA GLY A 22 6.34 -8.30 3.55
C GLY A 22 6.63 -8.21 2.05
N LEU A 23 6.81 -9.34 1.37
CA LEU A 23 7.06 -9.37 -0.08
C LEU A 23 5.85 -8.85 -0.86
N ALA A 24 4.65 -9.36 -0.57
CA ALA A 24 3.44 -8.96 -1.28
C ALA A 24 3.11 -7.47 -1.11
N GLY A 25 3.36 -6.90 0.08
CA GLY A 25 3.20 -5.47 0.34
C GLY A 25 4.21 -4.62 -0.43
N PHE A 26 5.50 -5.00 -0.39
CA PHE A 26 6.56 -4.32 -1.11
C PHE A 26 6.34 -4.31 -2.63
N TRP A 27 5.94 -5.45 -3.21
CA TRP A 27 5.64 -5.55 -4.63
C TRP A 27 4.46 -4.67 -5.04
N ARG A 28 3.42 -4.56 -4.19
CA ARG A 28 2.26 -3.71 -4.45
C ARG A 28 2.64 -2.22 -4.44
N GLU A 29 3.38 -1.78 -3.44
CA GLU A 29 3.81 -0.38 -3.32
C GLU A 29 4.72 0.04 -4.49
N ARG A 30 5.61 -0.87 -4.93
CA ARG A 30 6.43 -0.68 -6.14
C ARG A 30 5.61 -0.67 -7.41
N LEU A 31 4.58 -1.52 -7.51
CA LEU A 31 3.68 -1.56 -8.65
C LEU A 31 2.89 -0.26 -8.77
N ASP A 32 2.31 0.23 -7.68
CA ASP A 32 1.51 1.47 -7.69
C ASP A 32 2.35 2.67 -8.14
N LEU A 33 3.57 2.79 -7.62
CA LEU A 33 4.54 3.80 -8.08
C LEU A 33 4.91 3.64 -9.56
N ALA A 34 5.16 2.40 -10.02
CA ALA A 34 5.49 2.15 -11.41
C ALA A 34 4.33 2.48 -12.36
N LEU A 35 3.10 2.16 -11.98
CA LEU A 35 1.89 2.47 -12.75
C LEU A 35 1.68 3.98 -12.89
N VAL A 36 1.86 4.73 -11.80
CA VAL A 36 1.83 6.20 -11.83
C VAL A 36 2.92 6.75 -12.75
N ALA A 37 4.15 6.24 -12.64
CA ALA A 37 5.26 6.67 -13.49
C ALA A 37 5.00 6.40 -14.98
N VAL A 38 4.43 5.24 -15.31
CA VAL A 38 4.03 4.89 -16.67
C VAL A 38 2.96 5.85 -17.19
N ALA A 39 1.87 6.07 -16.44
CA ALA A 39 0.79 6.98 -16.86
C ALA A 39 1.29 8.44 -17.02
N LEU A 40 2.07 8.93 -16.05
CA LEU A 40 2.69 10.26 -16.10
C LEU A 40 3.64 10.42 -17.29
N SER A 41 4.54 9.45 -17.50
CA SER A 41 5.47 9.49 -18.63
C SER A 41 4.74 9.42 -19.97
N GLY A 42 3.69 8.60 -20.08
CA GLY A 42 2.84 8.55 -21.26
C GLY A 42 2.13 9.87 -21.55
N LEU A 43 1.59 10.53 -20.52
CA LEU A 43 0.97 11.86 -20.67
C LEU A 43 2.00 12.91 -21.10
N ALA A 44 3.19 12.92 -20.47
CA ALA A 44 4.25 13.86 -20.79
C ALA A 44 4.78 13.66 -22.21
N ILE A 45 5.15 12.43 -22.58
CA ILE A 45 5.67 12.08 -23.91
C ILE A 45 4.61 12.35 -24.98
N GLY A 46 3.38 11.86 -24.78
CA GLY A 46 2.30 12.06 -25.74
C GLY A 46 1.92 13.55 -25.86
N GLY A 47 1.94 14.30 -24.76
CA GLY A 47 1.71 15.75 -24.79
C GLY A 47 2.80 16.52 -25.56
N VAL A 48 4.07 16.13 -25.38
CA VAL A 48 5.19 16.70 -26.16
C VAL A 48 5.06 16.36 -27.65
N LEU A 49 4.71 15.13 -28.00
CA LEU A 49 4.50 14.73 -29.40
C LEU A 49 3.33 15.49 -30.03
N TRP A 50 2.21 15.61 -29.31
CA TRP A 50 1.03 16.35 -29.75
C TRP A 50 1.36 17.83 -29.99
N TRP A 51 2.18 18.45 -29.12
CA TRP A 51 2.66 19.82 -29.30
C TRP A 51 3.45 20.03 -30.60
N HIS A 52 4.20 19.01 -31.04
CA HIS A 52 4.94 19.04 -32.30
C HIS A 52 4.09 18.60 -33.51
N GLY A 53 2.78 18.41 -33.34
CA GLY A 53 1.86 17.99 -34.40
C GLY A 53 2.00 16.52 -34.82
N ALA A 54 2.66 15.69 -34.01
CA ALA A 54 2.78 14.25 -34.26
C ALA A 54 1.59 13.48 -33.67
N GLU A 55 1.26 12.33 -34.29
CA GLU A 55 0.23 11.41 -33.80
C GLU A 55 0.64 10.80 -32.45
N ALA A 56 0.00 11.25 -31.37
CA ALA A 56 0.32 10.87 -29.99
C ALA A 56 -0.60 9.77 -29.41
N GLY A 57 -1.68 9.42 -30.12
CA GLY A 57 -2.71 8.51 -29.62
C GLY A 57 -2.16 7.16 -29.15
N TRP A 58 -1.20 6.59 -29.90
CA TRP A 58 -0.59 5.31 -29.56
C TRP A 58 0.23 5.35 -28.26
N VAL A 59 0.86 6.49 -27.94
CA VAL A 59 1.63 6.65 -26.68
C VAL A 59 0.68 6.63 -25.49
N TRP A 60 -0.42 7.38 -25.58
CA TRP A 60 -1.43 7.40 -24.51
C TRP A 60 -2.09 6.04 -24.34
N THR A 61 -2.40 5.33 -25.42
CA THR A 61 -2.89 3.94 -25.35
C THR A 61 -1.87 3.02 -24.67
N LEU A 62 -0.61 3.06 -25.09
CA LEU A 62 0.44 2.18 -24.56
C LEU A 62 0.70 2.43 -23.07
N ALA A 63 0.54 3.67 -22.60
CA ALA A 63 0.65 4.01 -21.18
C ALA A 63 -0.61 3.61 -20.37
N THR A 64 -1.79 3.66 -20.98
CA THR A 64 -3.06 3.24 -20.33
C THR A 64 -3.13 1.73 -20.14
N LEU A 65 -2.67 0.95 -21.11
CA LEU A 65 -2.83 -0.51 -21.14
C LEU A 65 -2.26 -1.24 -19.90
N PRO A 66 -1.04 -0.96 -19.42
CA PRO A 66 -0.51 -1.59 -18.21
C PRO A 66 -1.34 -1.29 -16.96
N VAL A 67 -1.84 -0.05 -16.83
CA VAL A 67 -2.69 0.37 -15.71
C VAL A 67 -4.03 -0.36 -15.76
N LEU A 68 -4.67 -0.39 -16.93
CA LEU A 68 -5.92 -1.11 -17.14
C LEU A 68 -5.75 -2.61 -16.89
N ALA A 69 -4.67 -3.23 -17.35
CA ALA A 69 -4.39 -4.64 -17.13
C ALA A 69 -4.22 -4.97 -15.64
N ALA A 70 -3.45 -4.16 -14.90
CA ALA A 70 -3.29 -4.32 -13.46
C ALA A 70 -4.63 -4.19 -12.72
N LEU A 71 -5.43 -3.19 -13.09
CA LEU A 71 -6.77 -2.96 -12.55
C LEU A 71 -7.71 -4.14 -12.78
N LEU A 72 -7.73 -4.70 -13.99
CA LEU A 72 -8.55 -5.87 -14.31
C LEU A 72 -8.16 -7.09 -13.46
N VAL A 73 -6.87 -7.34 -13.25
CA VAL A 73 -6.39 -8.41 -12.36
C VAL A 73 -6.88 -8.19 -10.92
N GLN A 74 -6.86 -6.95 -10.43
CA GLN A 74 -7.36 -6.60 -9.11
C GLN A 74 -8.88 -6.82 -8.98
N ILE A 75 -9.66 -6.36 -9.96
CA ILE A 75 -11.12 -6.55 -10.02
C ILE A 75 -11.47 -8.05 -10.03
N VAL A 76 -10.82 -8.86 -10.86
CA VAL A 76 -11.07 -10.31 -10.88
C VAL A 76 -10.79 -10.93 -9.51
N GLY A 77 -9.74 -10.49 -8.84
CA GLY A 77 -9.42 -10.90 -7.48
C GLY A 77 -10.49 -10.49 -6.46
N SER A 78 -11.03 -9.27 -6.54
CA SER A 78 -12.05 -8.76 -5.61
C SER A 78 -13.40 -9.45 -5.82
N LEU A 79 -13.83 -9.63 -7.07
CA LEU A 79 -15.06 -10.33 -7.42
C LEU A 79 -15.08 -11.77 -6.92
N ARG A 80 -13.93 -12.46 -6.99
CA ARG A 80 -13.80 -13.84 -6.44
C ARG A 80 -14.01 -13.90 -4.92
N ARG A 81 -13.82 -12.78 -4.21
CA ARG A 81 -14.08 -12.67 -2.77
C ARG A 81 -15.48 -12.13 -2.46
N GLY A 82 -16.27 -11.78 -3.49
CA GLY A 82 -17.59 -11.16 -3.34
C GLY A 82 -17.55 -9.64 -3.16
N ASP A 83 -16.38 -9.01 -3.29
CA ASP A 83 -16.19 -7.58 -3.08
C ASP A 83 -16.32 -6.81 -4.40
N VAL A 84 -17.39 -6.03 -4.53
CA VAL A 84 -17.59 -5.12 -5.66
C VAL A 84 -17.10 -3.73 -5.27
N GLY A 85 -16.00 -3.29 -5.89
CA GLY A 85 -15.41 -1.97 -5.66
C GLY A 85 -15.79 -0.95 -6.74
N LEU A 86 -15.50 0.33 -6.46
CA LEU A 86 -15.62 1.42 -7.43
C LEU A 86 -14.66 1.26 -8.62
N ASP A 87 -13.63 0.44 -8.47
CA ASP A 87 -12.61 0.10 -9.48
C ASP A 87 -13.19 -0.34 -10.83
N ILE A 88 -14.36 -1.00 -10.82
CA ILE A 88 -15.06 -1.42 -12.04
C ILE A 88 -15.40 -0.21 -12.91
N VAL A 89 -15.84 0.88 -12.29
CA VAL A 89 -16.19 2.12 -12.98
C VAL A 89 -14.95 2.69 -13.67
N ALA A 90 -13.79 2.68 -13.00
CA ALA A 90 -12.53 3.12 -13.59
C ALA A 90 -12.12 2.25 -14.80
N ALA A 91 -12.24 0.93 -14.69
CA ALA A 91 -11.94 0.01 -15.80
C ALA A 91 -12.88 0.23 -16.99
N LEU A 92 -14.17 0.47 -16.73
CA LEU A 92 -15.15 0.78 -17.76
C LEU A 92 -14.81 2.08 -18.48
N TRP A 93 -14.50 3.16 -17.74
CA TRP A 93 -14.14 4.45 -18.34
C TRP A 93 -12.89 4.36 -19.22
N MET A 94 -11.82 3.73 -18.72
CA MET A 94 -10.60 3.55 -19.51
C MET A 94 -10.87 2.72 -20.77
N SER A 95 -11.59 1.60 -20.63
CA SER A 95 -11.92 0.72 -21.76
C SER A 95 -12.79 1.43 -22.79
N ALA A 96 -13.81 2.17 -22.34
CA ALA A 96 -14.68 2.95 -23.21
C ALA A 96 -13.90 4.03 -23.95
N ALA A 97 -13.06 4.80 -23.25
CA ALA A 97 -12.22 5.84 -23.87
C ALA A 97 -11.31 5.25 -24.97
N LEU A 98 -10.67 4.11 -24.71
CA LEU A 98 -9.85 3.43 -25.72
C LEU A 98 -10.69 2.92 -26.90
N LEU A 99 -11.89 2.39 -26.65
CA LEU A 99 -12.79 1.87 -27.69
C LEU A 99 -13.33 2.99 -28.59
N PHE A 100 -13.62 4.16 -28.03
CA PHE A 100 -14.11 5.32 -28.77
C PHE A 100 -13.00 6.11 -29.47
N GLY A 101 -11.73 5.68 -29.39
CA GLY A 101 -10.61 6.37 -30.02
C GLY A 101 -10.17 7.63 -29.28
N GLU A 102 -10.43 7.70 -27.96
CA GLU A 102 -10.07 8.80 -27.06
C GLU A 102 -8.94 8.39 -26.09
N PRO A 103 -7.72 8.08 -26.59
CA PRO A 103 -6.66 7.51 -25.77
C PRO A 103 -6.10 8.49 -24.73
N LEU A 104 -6.16 9.80 -25.00
CA LEU A 104 -5.80 10.83 -24.02
C LEU A 104 -6.69 10.73 -22.78
N ALA A 105 -8.01 10.66 -22.98
CA ALA A 105 -8.97 10.54 -21.88
C ALA A 105 -8.72 9.24 -21.08
N GLY A 106 -8.46 8.13 -21.77
CA GLY A 106 -8.08 6.86 -21.14
C GLY A 106 -6.86 7.00 -20.22
N ASN A 107 -5.81 7.67 -20.70
CA ASN A 107 -4.56 7.84 -19.96
C ASN A 107 -4.70 8.80 -18.77
N VAL A 108 -5.54 9.83 -18.88
CA VAL A 108 -5.87 10.72 -17.75
C VAL A 108 -6.59 9.94 -16.65
N VAL A 109 -7.58 9.10 -17.01
CA VAL A 109 -8.27 8.25 -16.04
C VAL A 109 -7.32 7.23 -15.42
N ALA A 110 -6.41 6.65 -16.20
CA ALA A 110 -5.34 5.77 -15.72
C ALA A 110 -4.44 6.45 -14.69
N LEU A 111 -3.99 7.68 -14.96
CA LEU A 111 -3.20 8.45 -14.00
C LEU A 111 -3.98 8.75 -12.72
N MET A 112 -5.25 9.19 -12.85
CA MET A 112 -6.10 9.50 -11.70
C MET A 112 -6.28 8.26 -10.81
N TYR A 113 -6.54 7.11 -11.41
CA TYR A 113 -6.70 5.84 -10.70
C TYR A 113 -5.41 5.45 -9.98
N ALA A 114 -4.28 5.36 -10.72
CA ALA A 114 -3.00 4.97 -10.14
C ALA A 114 -2.53 5.96 -9.06
N GLY A 115 -2.78 7.25 -9.27
CA GLY A 115 -2.50 8.31 -8.29
C GLY A 115 -3.35 8.14 -7.02
N GLY A 116 -4.63 7.82 -7.16
CA GLY A 116 -5.50 7.51 -6.01
C GLY A 116 -4.98 6.34 -5.18
N GLN A 117 -4.56 5.25 -5.84
CA GLN A 117 -4.00 4.08 -5.14
C GLN A 117 -2.69 4.42 -4.40
N LEU A 118 -1.81 5.19 -5.03
CA LEU A 118 -0.57 5.63 -4.41
C LEU A 118 -0.83 6.53 -3.18
N LEU A 119 -1.78 7.46 -3.28
CA LEU A 119 -2.15 8.35 -2.18
C LEU A 119 -2.80 7.57 -1.02
N GLU A 120 -3.64 6.59 -1.32
CA GLU A 120 -4.23 5.70 -0.31
C GLU A 120 -3.14 4.92 0.44
N ALA A 121 -2.21 4.30 -0.29
CA ALA A 121 -1.07 3.58 0.33
C ALA A 121 -0.24 4.50 1.22
N TYR A 122 0.03 5.72 0.77
CA TYR A 122 0.73 6.73 1.55
C TYR A 122 -0.04 7.12 2.83
N ALA A 123 -1.35 7.35 2.72
CA ALA A 123 -2.20 7.71 3.85
C ALA A 123 -2.25 6.58 4.89
N GLN A 124 -2.40 5.33 4.45
CA GLN A 124 -2.37 4.15 5.32
C GLN A 124 -1.01 4.01 6.03
N GLY A 125 0.09 4.22 5.29
CA GLY A 125 1.44 4.20 5.83
C GLY A 125 1.66 5.26 6.92
N ARG A 126 1.20 6.50 6.68
CA ARG A 126 1.21 7.57 7.68
C ARG A 126 0.38 7.20 8.90
N ALA A 127 -0.87 6.78 8.72
CA ALA A 127 -1.76 6.41 9.82
C ALA A 127 -1.16 5.31 10.70
N ARG A 128 -0.57 4.28 10.09
CA ARG A 128 0.08 3.18 10.81
C ARG A 128 1.31 3.65 11.60
N ARG A 129 2.11 4.56 11.05
CA ARG A 129 3.28 5.13 11.75
C ARG A 129 2.85 5.94 12.97
N GLU A 130 1.83 6.79 12.84
CA GLU A 130 1.30 7.59 13.96
C GLU A 130 0.73 6.68 15.06
N MET A 131 -0.08 5.68 14.71
CA MET A 131 -0.59 4.71 15.69
C MET A 131 0.53 3.92 16.37
N SER A 132 1.56 3.54 15.62
CA SER A 132 2.74 2.85 16.18
C SER A 132 3.53 3.76 17.12
N ALA A 133 3.65 5.05 16.81
CA ALA A 133 4.29 6.02 17.68
C ALA A 133 3.49 6.27 18.97
N LEU A 134 2.16 6.30 18.89
CA LEU A 134 1.28 6.39 20.07
C LEU A 134 1.43 5.18 20.97
N LEU A 135 1.42 3.96 20.42
CA LEU A 135 1.65 2.74 21.19
C LEU A 135 3.08 2.64 21.73
N GLY A 136 4.07 3.10 20.97
CA GLY A 136 5.48 3.12 21.39
C GLY A 136 5.79 4.10 22.52
N ARG A 137 4.90 5.06 22.80
CA ARG A 137 4.99 5.97 23.95
C ARG A 137 4.46 5.36 25.25
N VAL A 138 3.79 4.21 25.19
CA VAL A 138 3.39 3.47 26.39
C VAL A 138 4.64 2.82 26.99
N ALA A 139 4.98 3.16 28.23
CA ALA A 139 6.06 2.51 28.95
C ALA A 139 5.65 1.08 29.30
N PHE A 140 6.40 0.09 28.81
CA PHE A 140 6.20 -1.32 29.15
C PHE A 140 7.05 -1.75 30.36
N SER A 141 8.02 -0.94 30.77
CA SER A 141 8.80 -1.10 31.98
C SER A 141 8.87 0.20 32.78
N ALA A 142 9.11 0.08 34.08
CA ALA A 142 9.28 1.18 35.02
C ALA A 142 10.32 0.79 36.08
N MET A 143 10.93 1.79 36.71
CA MET A 143 11.84 1.55 37.84
C MET A 143 11.03 1.57 39.14
N ARG A 144 11.06 0.47 39.91
CA ARG A 144 10.52 0.39 41.27
C ARG A 144 11.64 0.59 42.28
N TYR A 145 11.40 1.36 43.34
CA TYR A 145 12.35 1.54 44.43
C TYR A 145 12.04 0.57 45.58
N ARG A 146 12.98 -0.30 45.93
CA ARG A 146 12.82 -1.30 46.98
C ARG A 146 14.14 -1.53 47.72
N ASP A 147 14.09 -1.63 49.05
CA ASP A 147 15.23 -1.98 49.91
C ASP A 147 16.50 -1.14 49.66
N GLY A 148 16.35 0.14 49.28
CA GLY A 148 17.46 1.06 49.03
C GLY A 148 18.00 1.06 47.59
N GLY A 149 17.41 0.29 46.68
CA GLY A 149 17.83 0.17 45.28
C GLY A 149 16.70 0.36 44.26
N LEU A 150 17.07 0.59 43.01
CA LEU A 150 16.15 0.66 41.87
C LEU A 150 16.18 -0.66 41.10
N GLU A 151 15.02 -1.24 40.83
CA GLU A 151 14.86 -2.42 39.97
C GLU A 151 13.91 -2.10 38.81
N GLU A 152 14.24 -2.57 37.61
CA GLU A 152 13.35 -2.45 36.45
C GLU A 152 12.29 -3.55 36.50
N VAL A 153 11.02 -3.17 36.46
CA VAL A 153 9.87 -4.07 36.50
C VAL A 153 8.92 -3.76 35.36
N ALA A 154 8.15 -4.75 34.91
CA ALA A 154 7.10 -4.51 33.93
C ALA A 154 6.05 -3.55 34.53
N THR A 155 5.53 -2.61 33.74
CA THR A 155 4.50 -1.67 34.23
C THR A 155 3.24 -2.38 34.74
N ALA A 156 2.96 -3.60 34.25
CA ALA A 156 1.87 -4.45 34.74
C ALA A 156 2.08 -5.02 36.16
N GLU A 157 3.30 -5.01 36.69
CA GLU A 157 3.64 -5.55 38.01
C GLU A 157 3.64 -4.49 39.13
N LEU A 158 3.52 -3.21 38.76
CA LEU A 158 3.44 -2.10 39.71
C LEU A 158 2.13 -2.14 40.51
N ARG A 159 2.22 -1.83 41.80
CA ARG A 159 1.07 -1.68 42.69
C ARG A 159 0.93 -0.22 43.13
N GLN A 160 -0.28 0.15 43.54
CA GLN A 160 -0.53 1.49 44.08
C GLN A 160 0.28 1.68 45.36
N GLY A 161 1.24 2.62 45.33
CA GLY A 161 2.17 2.89 46.43
C GLY A 161 3.65 2.54 46.14
N ASP A 162 3.94 1.92 44.99
CA ASP A 162 5.31 1.74 44.45
C ASP A 162 5.90 3.05 43.89
#